data_AF-A0A0T9NHK3-F1
#
_entry.id   AF-A0A0T9NHK3-F1
#
_cell.length_a   1.000
_cell.length_b   1.000
_cell.length_c   1.000
_cell.angle_alpha   90.00
_cell.angle_beta   90.00
_cell.angle_gamma   90.00
#
_symmetry.space_group_name_H-M   'P 1'
#
loop_
_entity.id
_entity.type
_entity.pdbx_description
1 polymer ?
#
loop_
_entity_poly.entity_id
_entity_poly.type
_entity_poly.pdbx_seq_one_letter_code
_entity_poly.pdbx_strand_id
1 'polypeptide(L)' 'MAATQIQQNESVGLNEIGVISANNAGTLADLENVLAQKAEAAGAKSFLITSATGNNKIHGTAVIYR' A
#
# COMPACT_ATOMS: atom_id res chain seq x y z
N MET A 1 2.11 -13.96 -3.47
CA MET A 1 2.59 -13.16 -4.62
C MET A 1 2.47 -11.75 -4.14
N ALA A 2 3.59 -11.05 -3.94
CA ALA A 2 3.54 -9.68 -3.43
C ALA A 2 2.59 -8.84 -4.29
N ALA A 3 1.72 -8.08 -3.63
CA ALA A 3 0.84 -7.17 -4.33
C ALA A 3 1.67 -6.15 -5.13
N THR A 4 1.17 -5.70 -6.28
CA THR A 4 1.90 -4.76 -7.15
C THR A 4 1.44 -3.33 -6.92
N GLN A 5 2.39 -2.40 -6.88
CA GLN A 5 2.05 -0.97 -6.88
C GLN A 5 1.46 -0.61 -8.24
N ILE A 6 0.26 -0.03 -8.23
CA ILE A 6 -0.40 0.52 -9.41
C ILE A 6 -0.47 2.04 -9.30
N GLN A 7 -0.76 2.68 -10.43
CA GLN A 7 -1.03 4.12 -10.49
C GLN A 7 -2.53 4.41 -10.46
N GLN A 8 -2.90 5.68 -10.19
CA GLN A 8 -4.30 6.06 -10.01
C GLN A 8 -5.14 5.84 -11.27
N ASN A 9 -4.52 5.94 -12.45
CA ASN A 9 -5.15 5.59 -13.73
C ASN A 9 -5.47 4.08 -13.85
N GLU A 10 -4.63 3.20 -13.30
CA GLU A 10 -4.82 1.75 -13.31
C GLU A 10 -5.82 1.28 -12.26
N SER A 11 -6.08 2.10 -11.23
CA SER A 11 -7.18 1.86 -10.28
C SER A 11 -8.57 2.02 -10.91
N VAL A 12 -8.68 2.65 -12.09
CA VAL A 12 -9.95 2.85 -12.78
C VAL A 12 -10.47 1.51 -13.31
N GLY A 13 -11.49 0.98 -12.64
CA GLY A 13 -12.08 -0.32 -12.95
C GLY A 13 -11.56 -1.47 -12.08
N LEU A 14 -10.61 -1.20 -11.17
CA LEU A 14 -10.24 -2.12 -10.12
C LEU A 14 -11.20 -1.99 -8.94
N ASN A 15 -11.50 -3.12 -8.31
CA ASN A 15 -12.42 -3.12 -7.19
C ASN A 15 -11.65 -2.77 -5.92
N GLU A 16 -11.83 -1.56 -5.41
CA GLU A 16 -11.30 -1.18 -4.10
C GLU A 16 -11.88 -2.13 -3.05
N ILE A 17 -10.99 -2.81 -2.32
CA ILE A 17 -11.39 -3.73 -1.25
C ILE A 17 -11.11 -3.16 0.13
N GLY A 18 -10.35 -2.06 0.20
CA GLY A 18 -10.10 -1.33 1.43
C GLY A 18 -8.88 -0.42 1.35
N VAL A 19 -8.53 0.15 2.51
CA VAL A 19 -7.37 1.01 2.67
C VAL A 19 -6.51 0.48 3.80
N ILE A 20 -5.21 0.40 3.55
CA ILE A 20 -4.21 -0.01 4.53
C ILE A 20 -3.32 1.19 4.88
N SER A 21 -2.93 1.25 6.14
CA SER A 21 -1.96 2.20 6.64
C SER A 21 -0.77 1.47 7.22
N ALA A 22 0.42 2.01 6.95
CA ALA A 22 1.67 1.61 7.53
C ALA A 22 2.25 2.81 8.30
N ASN A 23 2.62 2.57 9.55
CA ASN A 23 3.12 3.60 10.46
C ASN A 23 4.31 3.03 11.24
N ASN A 24 5.26 3.89 11.64
CA ASN A 24 6.48 3.52 12.36
C ASN A 24 7.49 2.71 11.53
N ALA A 25 7.49 2.86 10.21
CA ALA A 25 8.56 2.31 9.40
C ALA A 25 9.84 3.15 9.58
N GLY A 26 10.94 2.48 9.94
CA GLY A 26 12.26 3.11 10.08
C GLY A 26 12.94 3.35 8.72
N THR A 27 12.55 2.60 7.69
CA THR A 27 13.05 2.70 6.33
C THR A 27 11.91 2.54 5.33
N LEU A 28 12.14 2.97 4.08
CA LEU A 28 11.16 2.83 3.01
C LEU A 28 10.82 1.35 2.74
N ALA A 29 11.82 0.47 2.81
CA ALA A 29 11.65 -0.97 2.63
C ALA A 29 10.74 -1.60 3.68
N ASP A 30 10.83 -1.15 4.95
CA ASP A 30 9.95 -1.64 6.02
C ASP A 30 8.50 -1.23 5.77
N LEU A 31 8.30 0.02 5.33
CA LEU A 31 6.98 0.52 4.94
C LEU A 31 6.38 -0.31 3.80
N GLU A 32 7.15 -0.51 2.73
CA GLU A 32 6.73 -1.29 1.57
C GLU A 32 6.40 -2.73 1.95
N ASN A 33 7.22 -3.36 2.78
CA ASN A 33 6.99 -4.72 3.24
C ASN A 33 5.71 -4.84 4.09
N VAL A 34 5.48 -3.87 4.99
CA VAL A 34 4.24 -3.83 5.80
C VAL A 34 3.02 -3.59 4.91
N LEU A 35 3.11 -2.70 3.93
CA LEU A 35 2.02 -2.44 2.99
C LEU A 35 1.74 -3.67 2.12
N ALA A 36 2.77 -4.30 1.57
CA ALA A 36 2.66 -5.51 0.75
C ALA A 36 2.04 -6.67 1.55
N GLN A 37 2.51 -6.90 2.78
CA GLN A 37 1.94 -7.94 3.64
C GLN A 37 0.49 -7.66 4.00
N LYS A 38 0.13 -6.41 4.32
CA LYS A 38 -1.26 -6.03 4.60
C LYS A 38 -2.14 -6.19 3.36
N ALA A 39 -1.64 -5.83 2.18
CA ALA A 39 -2.35 -6.02 0.92
C ALA A 39 -2.58 -7.51 0.63
N GLU A 40 -1.55 -8.35 0.75
CA GLU A 40 -1.68 -9.81 0.59
C GLU A 40 -2.62 -10.42 1.63
N ALA A 41 -2.51 -10.02 2.90
CA ALA A 41 -3.37 -10.50 3.99
C ALA A 41 -4.84 -10.11 3.79
N ALA A 42 -5.10 -8.94 3.19
CA ALA A 42 -6.43 -8.51 2.81
C ALA A 42 -6.95 -9.20 1.52
N GLY A 43 -6.10 -9.98 0.84
CA GLY A 43 -6.44 -10.63 -0.42
C GLY A 43 -6.48 -9.66 -1.60
N ALA A 44 -5.69 -8.59 -1.53
CA ALA A 44 -5.45 -7.70 -2.66
C ALA A 44 -4.32 -8.21 -3.54
N LYS A 45 -4.44 -7.96 -4.83
CA LYS A 45 -3.36 -8.18 -5.80
C LYS A 45 -2.63 -6.89 -6.17
N SER A 46 -3.30 -5.76 -6.01
CA SER A 46 -2.76 -4.45 -6.35
C SER A 46 -2.94 -3.48 -5.19
N PHE A 47 -2.01 -2.56 -5.03
CA PHE A 47 -2.15 -1.46 -4.08
C PHE A 47 -1.72 -0.13 -4.70
N LEU A 48 -2.37 0.95 -4.29
CA LEU A 48 -2.11 2.31 -4.72
C LEU A 48 -1.68 3.12 -3.51
N ILE A 49 -0.43 3.57 -3.48
CA ILE A 49 0.03 4.49 -2.45
C ILE A 49 -0.62 5.86 -2.68
N THR A 50 -1.50 6.28 -1.77
CA THR A 50 -2.15 7.61 -1.83
C THR A 50 -1.33 8.67 -1.13
N SER A 51 -0.54 8.27 -0.13
CA SER A 51 0.36 9.17 0.58
C SER A 51 1.50 8.36 1.18
N ALA A 52 2.73 8.87 1.04
CA ALA A 52 3.91 8.37 1.72
C ALA A 52 4.70 9.59 2.20
N THR A 53 4.78 9.77 3.52
CA THR A 53 5.36 10.95 4.16
C THR A 53 6.31 10.51 5.27
N GLY A 54 7.48 11.14 5.36
CA GLY A 54 8.37 10.92 6.49
C GLY A 54 9.49 11.93 6.60
N ASN A 55 9.47 12.72 7.68
CA ASN A 55 10.57 13.63 8.04
C ASN A 55 11.51 13.04 9.11
N ASN A 56 11.05 12.02 9.85
CA ASN A 56 11.84 11.29 10.87
C ASN A 56 11.34 9.85 11.08
N LYS A 57 10.05 9.59 10.88
CA LYS A 57 9.44 8.26 10.77
C LYS A 57 8.65 8.19 9.47
N ILE A 58 8.73 7.08 8.76
CA ILE A 58 7.98 6.90 7.52
C ILE A 58 6.58 6.42 7.87
N HIS A 59 5.59 7.09 7.29
CA HIS A 59 4.18 6.75 7.37
C HIS A 59 3.59 6.79 5.96
N GLY A 60 2.77 5.81 5.63
CA GLY A 60 2.15 5.74 4.32
C GLY A 60 0.78 5.09 4.38
N THR A 61 -0.11 5.56 3.53
CA THR A 61 -1.42 4.97 3.28
C THR A 61 -1.44 4.45 1.85
N ALA A 62 -1.94 3.24 1.69
CA ALA A 62 -2.19 2.66 0.39
C ALA A 62 -3.60 2.10 0.33
N VAL A 63 -4.28 2.33 -0.79
CA VAL A 63 -5.55 1.70 -1.10
C VAL A 63 -5.25 0.36 -1.74
N ILE A 64 -6.03 -0.67 -1.43
CA ILE A 64 -5.83 -2.03 -1.92
C ILE A 64 -6.98 -2.45 -2.81
N TYR A 65 -6.65 -3.21 -3.86
CA TYR A 65 -7.58 -3.61 -4.91
C TYR A 65 -7.44 -5.09 -5.23
N ARG A 66 -8.55 -5.69 -5.67
CA ARG A 66 -8.60 -7.06 -6.18
C ARG A 66 -9.00 -7.12 -7.65
#